data_AF-A0A8H4UZF1-F1
#
_entry.id   AF-A0A8H4UZF1-F1
#
_cell.length_a   1.000
_cell.length_b   1.000
_cell.length_c   1.000
_cell.angle_alpha   90.00
_cell.angle_beta   90.00
_cell.angle_gamma   90.00
#
_symmetry.space_group_name_H-M   'P 1'
#
loop_
_entity.id
_entity.type
_entity.pdbx_description
1 polymer ?
#
loop_
_entity_poly.entity_id
_entity_poly.type
_entity_poly.pdbx_seq_one_letter_code
_entity_poly.pdbx_strand_id
1 'polypeptide(L)'
;MASIDDIFKKPVVVQGNGKRKLEQPNHDPNAFYKAAKLDANGDVKGKGKAAAVDEPEDESDFAGPELPPDFEEDVPDDEEGRFFGGGMAKETAQAMDYLDQQDQDGDSAVEKIDIAWVRRLALNFEKRISKNAELRAKFENDPQKFMGSEADLDADIKSLSILSEHPELYEEFAKLGCVASLVSLLAHENTDIAIDAIQTLSELTDEDVQAEQEQWDSLVNAMLDADVIELLAQNLSRLDESQDADRSGVYYVLNVLENLASQSSVAEKIGQDANTIPWLLSRIQKKETPVGQNKQYSAEILAILLQSAPKNRTKFASLNGVDVLLQLLSSYRKRDPEKDSDEEEYVENLFDCLTCVVDDEEGKSKFLDAEGVELAQIMLREGKLSKQRALRTLDHALSGQTGAAACDRLVEVAGLRTVFGMFMKKQENEAIEHLLGIFASLLRHLPGGSAPRIRTLAKFMEKD
;
A
#
# COMPACT_ATOMS: atom_id res chain seq x y z
N MET A 1 -0.66 -15.72 48.85
CA MET A 1 -1.18 -16.66 47.84
C MET A 1 -2.62 -16.28 47.59
N ALA A 2 -2.92 -15.71 46.44
CA ALA A 2 -4.28 -15.44 45.99
C ALA A 2 -4.69 -16.54 44.99
N SER A 3 -5.94 -16.99 45.08
CA SER A 3 -6.50 -18.14 44.38
C SER A 3 -6.75 -17.85 42.89
N ILE A 4 -6.76 -18.91 42.09
CA ILE A 4 -6.78 -18.89 40.61
C ILE A 4 -8.17 -18.61 40.01
N ASP A 5 -9.21 -18.45 40.84
CA ASP A 5 -10.62 -18.38 40.40
C ASP A 5 -11.15 -16.96 40.10
N ASP A 6 -10.39 -15.90 40.36
CA ASP A 6 -10.86 -14.51 40.15
C ASP A 6 -10.65 -13.97 38.72
N ILE A 7 -10.06 -14.77 37.81
CA ILE A 7 -9.66 -14.30 36.46
C ILE A 7 -10.78 -14.46 35.40
N PHE A 8 -11.87 -15.19 35.67
CA PHE A 8 -12.91 -15.44 34.66
C PHE A 8 -14.34 -15.18 35.14
N LYS A 9 -14.77 -13.90 35.22
CA LYS A 9 -16.19 -13.54 35.13
C LYS A 9 -16.42 -12.30 34.26
N LYS A 10 -17.21 -12.49 33.20
CA LYS A 10 -17.67 -11.46 32.24
C LYS A 10 -18.54 -10.40 32.93
N PRO A 11 -18.49 -9.12 32.52
CA PRO A 11 -19.37 -8.09 33.07
C PRO A 11 -20.79 -8.13 32.48
N VAL A 12 -21.75 -7.97 33.39
CA VAL A 12 -23.18 -7.79 33.16
C VAL A 12 -23.45 -6.34 32.70
N VAL A 13 -24.28 -6.20 31.67
CA VAL A 13 -24.78 -4.95 31.10
C VAL A 13 -25.72 -4.23 32.07
N VAL A 14 -25.53 -2.92 32.27
CA VAL A 14 -26.55 -2.01 32.82
C VAL A 14 -26.69 -0.79 31.90
N GLN A 15 -27.92 -0.57 31.43
CA GLN A 15 -28.35 0.48 30.49
C GLN A 15 -28.80 1.77 31.21
N GLY A 16 -28.57 2.91 30.53
CA GLY A 16 -29.41 4.14 30.52
C GLY A 16 -28.83 5.35 31.25
N ASN A 17 -28.92 6.61 30.78
CA ASN A 17 -29.41 7.22 29.54
C ASN A 17 -28.99 8.71 29.57
N GLY A 18 -28.42 9.29 28.49
CA GLY A 18 -28.13 10.74 28.43
C GLY A 18 -27.30 11.18 27.22
N LYS A 19 -27.97 11.68 26.19
CA LYS A 19 -27.52 11.91 24.81
C LYS A 19 -26.65 13.18 24.61
N ARG A 20 -25.54 13.06 23.87
CA ARG A 20 -25.03 14.09 22.94
C ARG A 20 -24.65 13.40 21.63
N LYS A 21 -25.25 13.87 20.53
CA LYS A 21 -25.07 13.38 19.15
C LYS A 21 -23.65 13.66 18.69
N LEU A 22 -22.98 12.64 18.15
CA LEU A 22 -21.81 12.77 17.29
C LEU A 22 -22.31 12.55 15.86
N GLU A 23 -22.10 13.54 15.00
CA GLU A 23 -22.44 13.46 13.57
C GLU A 23 -21.45 12.54 12.86
N GLN A 24 -21.96 11.59 12.08
CA GLN A 24 -21.20 10.82 11.10
C GLN A 24 -21.37 11.50 9.74
N PRO A 25 -20.29 11.82 9.01
CA PRO A 25 -20.41 12.27 7.63
C PRO A 25 -20.71 11.06 6.73
N ASN A 26 -21.93 10.99 6.23
CA ASN A 26 -22.31 10.12 5.12
C ASN A 26 -21.83 10.80 3.83
N HIS A 27 -20.78 10.30 3.20
CA HIS A 27 -20.35 10.77 1.88
C HIS A 27 -20.85 9.77 0.82
N ASP A 28 -21.66 10.28 -0.10
CA ASP A 28 -22.27 9.58 -1.22
C ASP A 28 -21.22 9.38 -2.34
N PRO A 29 -20.94 8.13 -2.79
CA PRO A 29 -19.92 7.84 -3.81
C PRO A 29 -20.15 8.43 -5.20
N ASN A 30 -21.31 9.04 -5.49
CA ASN A 30 -21.63 9.56 -6.84
C ASN A 30 -21.31 11.04 -7.09
N ALA A 31 -20.52 11.69 -6.23
CA ALA A 31 -20.32 13.15 -6.28
C ALA A 31 -19.22 13.66 -7.23
N PHE A 32 -18.47 12.82 -7.97
CA PHE A 32 -17.26 13.25 -8.69
C PHE A 32 -17.17 12.89 -10.18
N TYR A 33 -18.23 13.12 -10.95
CA TYR A 33 -18.07 13.32 -12.40
C TYR A 33 -18.85 14.55 -12.88
N LYS A 34 -18.13 15.64 -13.14
CA LYS A 34 -18.60 16.74 -14.00
C LYS A 34 -17.42 17.37 -14.74
N ALA A 35 -17.39 17.17 -16.05
CA ALA A 35 -16.61 17.97 -16.98
C ALA A 35 -17.54 18.68 -17.99
N ALA A 36 -17.14 19.93 -18.29
CA ALA A 36 -17.49 20.80 -19.42
C ALA A 36 -18.94 21.34 -19.60
N LYS A 37 -19.07 22.60 -19.14
CA LYS A 37 -20.04 23.67 -19.45
C LYS A 37 -20.44 23.84 -20.93
N LEU A 38 -21.65 24.40 -21.14
CA LEU A 38 -21.91 25.61 -21.96
C LEU A 38 -23.10 26.41 -21.34
N ASP A 39 -23.18 27.70 -21.67
CA ASP A 39 -23.49 28.82 -20.75
C ASP A 39 -24.74 29.67 -21.14
N ALA A 40 -25.10 30.58 -20.22
CA ALA A 40 -25.61 31.95 -20.42
C ALA A 40 -27.09 32.31 -20.80
N ASN A 41 -27.72 32.96 -19.79
CA ASN A 41 -28.60 34.16 -19.82
C ASN A 41 -30.12 34.08 -20.04
N GLY A 42 -30.89 34.54 -19.02
CA GLY A 42 -31.91 35.57 -19.24
C GLY A 42 -33.33 35.43 -18.65
N ASP A 43 -33.47 35.56 -17.33
CA ASP A 43 -34.37 36.49 -16.60
C ASP A 43 -35.95 36.44 -16.64
N VAL A 44 -36.51 36.80 -15.48
CA VAL A 44 -37.83 37.45 -15.17
C VAL A 44 -38.97 36.64 -14.46
N LYS A 45 -39.11 36.97 -13.15
CA LYS A 45 -40.30 37.23 -12.26
C LYS A 45 -41.52 36.26 -12.30
N GLY A 46 -42.17 35.90 -11.17
CA GLY A 46 -42.06 36.32 -9.78
C GLY A 46 -43.24 35.83 -8.90
N LYS A 47 -42.98 35.77 -7.58
CA LYS A 47 -43.86 35.90 -6.38
C LYS A 47 -45.24 35.21 -6.32
N GLY A 48 -45.43 34.38 -5.27
CA GLY A 48 -46.72 34.36 -4.53
C GLY A 48 -47.08 33.13 -3.71
N LYS A 49 -46.65 33.09 -2.44
CA LYS A 49 -47.33 32.57 -1.22
C LYS A 49 -48.39 31.44 -1.30
N ALA A 50 -48.05 30.35 -0.58
CA ALA A 50 -48.66 29.84 0.66
C ALA A 50 -49.87 28.87 0.67
N ALA A 51 -49.77 27.95 1.66
CA ALA A 51 -50.80 27.16 2.37
C ALA A 51 -51.37 25.95 1.61
N ALA A 52 -51.77 24.84 2.22
CA ALA A 52 -51.65 24.23 3.55
C ALA A 52 -52.36 22.85 3.47
N VAL A 53 -51.82 21.85 4.19
CA VAL A 53 -52.45 20.69 4.87
C VAL A 53 -53.77 20.10 4.33
N ASP A 54 -53.80 18.79 4.05
CA ASP A 54 -54.55 17.76 4.80
C ASP A 54 -54.63 16.45 4.00
N GLU A 55 -54.22 15.35 4.63
CA GLU A 55 -54.57 13.98 4.23
C GLU A 55 -56.08 13.75 4.44
N PRO A 56 -56.71 12.87 3.65
CA PRO A 56 -57.31 11.73 4.32
C PRO A 56 -57.18 10.39 3.57
N GLU A 57 -57.41 9.37 4.39
CA GLU A 57 -57.44 7.93 4.16
C GLU A 57 -58.46 7.43 3.11
N ASP A 58 -58.22 6.17 2.72
CA ASP A 58 -59.14 5.10 2.32
C ASP A 58 -59.85 5.07 0.95
N GLU A 59 -59.57 3.95 0.28
CA GLU A 59 -60.39 3.12 -0.62
C GLU A 59 -61.62 3.73 -1.32
N SER A 60 -61.58 3.80 -2.66
CA SER A 60 -62.75 3.44 -3.48
C SER A 60 -62.40 3.16 -4.93
N ASP A 61 -62.91 2.04 -5.43
CA ASP A 61 -62.98 1.63 -6.84
C ASP A 61 -63.48 2.75 -7.75
N PHE A 62 -62.72 3.08 -8.79
CA PHE A 62 -63.26 3.68 -10.00
C PHE A 62 -62.57 3.10 -11.24
N ALA A 63 -63.12 2.01 -11.74
CA ALA A 63 -62.77 1.41 -13.02
C ALA A 63 -63.19 2.36 -14.17
N GLY A 64 -62.20 2.88 -14.90
CA GLY A 64 -62.41 3.57 -16.18
C GLY A 64 -62.77 2.57 -17.30
N PRO A 65 -63.51 3.00 -18.34
CA PRO A 65 -64.13 2.09 -19.30
C PRO A 65 -63.12 1.41 -20.24
N GLU A 66 -63.41 0.15 -20.61
CA GLU A 66 -62.63 -0.67 -21.56
C GLU A 66 -62.62 -0.08 -22.99
N LEU A 67 -61.50 -0.28 -23.70
CA LEU A 67 -61.31 0.12 -25.10
C LEU A 67 -62.19 -0.70 -26.06
N PRO A 68 -62.78 -0.10 -27.11
CA PRO A 68 -63.54 -0.82 -28.13
C PRO A 68 -62.65 -1.77 -28.95
N PRO A 69 -63.18 -2.94 -29.39
CA PRO A 69 -62.45 -3.87 -30.25
C PRO A 69 -62.42 -3.34 -31.70
N ASP A 70 -61.33 -3.63 -32.42
CA ASP A 70 -60.99 -3.24 -33.80
C ASP A 70 -60.25 -1.91 -34.01
N PHE A 71 -59.02 -1.81 -33.49
CA PHE A 71 -57.99 -0.99 -34.13
C PHE A 71 -57.00 -1.92 -34.85
N GLU A 72 -57.21 -2.10 -36.15
CA GLU A 72 -56.19 -2.65 -37.05
C GLU A 72 -55.10 -1.60 -37.27
N GLU A 73 -53.85 -1.98 -37.01
CA GLU A 73 -52.64 -1.23 -37.40
C GLU A 73 -52.50 -1.31 -38.93
N ASP A 74 -52.89 -0.23 -39.63
CA ASP A 74 -52.25 0.28 -40.85
C ASP A 74 -53.17 1.30 -41.54
N VAL A 75 -53.05 2.58 -41.15
CA VAL A 75 -53.55 3.70 -41.96
C VAL A 75 -52.34 4.55 -42.36
N PRO A 76 -52.08 4.78 -43.66
CA PRO A 76 -50.99 5.66 -44.09
C PRO A 76 -51.32 7.11 -43.77
N ASP A 77 -50.37 7.82 -43.16
CA ASP A 77 -50.43 9.24 -42.79
C ASP A 77 -50.98 10.12 -43.93
N ASP A 78 -52.03 10.90 -43.64
CA ASP A 78 -52.54 11.96 -44.51
C ASP A 78 -51.75 13.26 -44.32
N GLU A 79 -51.50 14.00 -45.42
CA GLU A 79 -50.67 15.21 -45.51
C GLU A 79 -51.19 16.44 -44.72
N GLU A 80 -52.09 16.26 -43.76
CA GLU A 80 -52.64 17.33 -42.92
C GLU A 80 -52.48 17.03 -41.43
N GLY A 81 -51.28 16.61 -41.01
CA GLY A 81 -50.69 16.90 -39.69
C GLY A 81 -51.60 16.71 -38.47
N ARG A 82 -52.39 15.63 -38.42
CA ARG A 82 -53.19 15.27 -37.24
C ARG A 82 -52.40 14.32 -36.34
N PHE A 83 -51.98 14.90 -35.24
CA PHE A 83 -51.39 14.35 -34.01
C PHE A 83 -51.98 13.02 -33.52
N PHE A 84 -51.70 11.90 -34.19
CA PHE A 84 -51.88 10.54 -33.66
C PHE A 84 -50.85 9.58 -34.28
N GLY A 85 -49.58 9.76 -33.94
CA GLY A 85 -48.49 8.85 -34.26
C GLY A 85 -47.41 8.99 -33.20
N GLY A 86 -46.93 7.87 -32.64
CA GLY A 86 -46.01 7.83 -31.50
C GLY A 86 -44.89 8.87 -31.60
N GLY A 87 -44.76 9.71 -30.57
CA GLY A 87 -43.95 10.93 -30.57
C GLY A 87 -42.43 10.75 -30.64
N MET A 88 -41.94 9.81 -31.44
CA MET A 88 -40.53 9.68 -31.78
C MET A 88 -40.28 10.29 -33.16
N ALA A 89 -39.33 11.21 -33.24
CA ALA A 89 -38.83 11.69 -34.52
C ALA A 89 -38.22 10.52 -35.32
N LYS A 90 -38.31 10.56 -36.66
CA LYS A 90 -37.71 9.51 -37.52
C LYS A 90 -36.22 9.26 -37.23
N GLU A 91 -35.50 10.29 -36.81
CA GLU A 91 -34.09 10.20 -36.42
C GLU A 91 -33.89 9.43 -35.11
N THR A 92 -34.79 9.59 -34.13
CA THR A 92 -34.77 8.79 -32.89
C THR A 92 -35.20 7.35 -33.11
N ALA A 93 -36.13 7.10 -34.03
CA ALA A 93 -36.53 5.74 -34.40
C ALA A 93 -35.37 5.02 -35.12
N GLN A 94 -34.66 5.70 -36.03
CA GLN A 94 -33.48 5.16 -36.69
C GLN A 94 -32.29 4.97 -35.75
N ALA A 95 -32.12 5.84 -34.74
CA ALA A 95 -31.11 5.66 -33.71
C ALA A 95 -31.43 4.47 -32.79
N MET A 96 -32.70 4.26 -32.45
CA MET A 96 -33.14 3.08 -31.69
C MET A 96 -33.02 1.79 -32.52
N ASP A 97 -33.40 1.81 -33.80
CA ASP A 97 -33.19 0.67 -34.70
C ASP A 97 -31.69 0.33 -34.87
N TYR A 98 -30.80 1.33 -34.84
CA TYR A 98 -29.35 1.10 -34.89
C TYR A 98 -28.81 0.49 -33.59
N LEU A 99 -29.35 0.90 -32.44
CA LEU A 99 -29.03 0.33 -31.13
C LEU A 99 -29.59 -1.09 -31.00
N ASP A 100 -30.84 -1.32 -31.42
CA ASP A 100 -31.49 -2.63 -31.42
C ASP A 100 -30.84 -3.59 -32.45
N GLN A 101 -30.32 -3.08 -33.58
CA GLN A 101 -29.51 -3.89 -34.51
C GLN A 101 -28.13 -4.24 -33.92
N GLN A 102 -27.50 -3.37 -33.13
CA GLN A 102 -26.28 -3.72 -32.40
C GLN A 102 -26.53 -4.76 -31.30
N ASP A 103 -27.69 -4.71 -30.64
CA ASP A 103 -28.09 -5.71 -29.65
C ASP A 103 -28.56 -7.03 -30.29
N GLN A 104 -29.01 -7.03 -31.56
CA GLN A 104 -29.45 -8.22 -32.30
C GLN A 104 -28.34 -8.91 -33.12
N ASP A 105 -27.34 -8.18 -33.63
CA ASP A 105 -26.23 -8.73 -34.45
C ASP A 105 -24.98 -9.12 -33.64
N GLY A 106 -25.02 -9.04 -32.31
CA GLY A 106 -23.89 -9.35 -31.46
C GLY A 106 -24.29 -10.03 -30.16
N ASP A 107 -24.53 -11.34 -30.24
CA ASP A 107 -24.34 -12.29 -29.14
C ASP A 107 -22.90 -12.17 -28.60
N SER A 108 -22.59 -11.07 -27.91
CA SER A 108 -21.47 -10.98 -27.01
C SER A 108 -21.84 -11.80 -25.80
N ALA A 109 -21.93 -13.12 -25.99
CA ALA A 109 -21.96 -14.07 -24.91
C ALA A 109 -20.81 -13.65 -23.99
N VAL A 110 -21.17 -13.15 -22.81
CA VAL A 110 -20.21 -12.71 -21.78
C VAL A 110 -19.10 -13.74 -21.77
N GLU A 111 -17.89 -13.34 -22.19
CA GLU A 111 -16.83 -14.31 -22.42
C GLU A 111 -16.59 -15.03 -21.09
N LYS A 112 -16.87 -16.33 -21.06
CA LYS A 112 -16.76 -17.08 -19.83
C LYS A 112 -15.27 -17.26 -19.52
N ILE A 113 -14.82 -16.62 -18.45
CA ILE A 113 -13.44 -16.70 -17.97
C ILE A 113 -13.30 -18.02 -17.22
N ASP A 114 -12.97 -19.08 -17.96
CA ASP A 114 -12.75 -20.43 -17.44
C ASP A 114 -11.40 -21.02 -17.88
N ILE A 115 -11.12 -22.26 -17.50
CA ILE A 115 -9.88 -22.96 -17.85
C ILE A 115 -9.63 -22.98 -19.38
N ALA A 116 -10.68 -23.10 -20.20
CA ALA A 116 -10.53 -23.09 -21.65
C ALA A 116 -10.18 -21.69 -22.17
N TRP A 117 -10.70 -20.65 -21.54
CA TRP A 117 -10.30 -19.26 -21.78
C TRP A 117 -8.82 -19.04 -21.44
N VAL A 118 -8.36 -19.44 -20.25
CA VAL A 118 -6.95 -19.28 -19.83
C VAL A 118 -5.99 -19.99 -20.78
N ARG A 119 -6.34 -21.18 -21.26
CA ARG A 119 -5.52 -21.90 -22.25
C ARG A 119 -5.41 -21.17 -23.58
N ARG A 120 -6.47 -20.50 -24.03
CA ARG A 120 -6.45 -19.67 -25.24
C ARG A 120 -5.63 -18.41 -25.02
N LEU A 121 -5.83 -17.74 -23.88
CA LEU A 121 -5.06 -16.56 -23.45
C LEU A 121 -3.56 -16.87 -23.42
N ALA A 122 -3.18 -17.92 -22.68
CA ALA A 122 -1.80 -18.43 -22.58
C ALA A 122 -1.16 -18.66 -23.94
N LEU A 123 -1.85 -19.39 -24.82
CA LEU A 123 -1.33 -19.71 -26.15
C LEU A 123 -1.15 -18.47 -27.04
N ASN A 124 -2.01 -17.46 -26.89
CA ASN A 124 -1.86 -16.19 -27.61
C ASN A 124 -0.70 -15.35 -27.04
N PHE A 125 -0.62 -15.26 -25.71
CA PHE A 125 0.46 -14.56 -25.01
C PHE A 125 1.84 -15.11 -25.41
N GLU A 126 2.03 -16.43 -25.36
CA GLU A 126 3.29 -17.07 -25.79
C GLU A 126 3.63 -16.79 -27.26
N LYS A 127 2.62 -16.77 -28.13
CA LYS A 127 2.82 -16.41 -29.55
C LYS A 127 3.22 -14.96 -29.71
N ARG A 128 2.66 -14.03 -28.92
CA ARG A 128 3.03 -12.61 -28.96
C ARG A 128 4.46 -12.40 -28.50
N ILE A 129 4.86 -13.01 -27.38
CA ILE A 129 6.25 -12.97 -26.89
C ILE A 129 7.20 -13.48 -27.97
N SER A 130 6.92 -14.67 -28.52
CA SER A 130 7.76 -15.28 -29.56
C SER A 130 7.87 -14.42 -30.82
N LYS A 131 6.75 -13.86 -31.29
CA LYS A 131 6.72 -12.99 -32.47
C LYS A 131 7.48 -11.69 -32.24
N ASN A 132 7.33 -11.09 -31.05
CA ASN A 132 8.07 -9.88 -30.67
C ASN A 132 9.58 -10.16 -30.66
N ALA A 133 10.01 -11.21 -29.97
CA ALA A 133 11.41 -11.60 -29.89
C ALA A 133 12.02 -11.90 -31.28
N GLU A 134 11.28 -12.59 -32.16
CA GLU A 134 11.72 -12.86 -33.54
C GLU A 134 11.91 -11.57 -34.34
N LEU A 135 10.95 -10.65 -34.27
CA LEU A 135 11.02 -9.38 -35.00
C LEU A 135 12.14 -8.48 -34.46
N ARG A 136 12.35 -8.44 -33.14
CA ARG A 136 13.47 -7.74 -32.52
C ARG A 136 14.82 -8.32 -32.97
N ALA A 137 14.97 -9.65 -32.95
CA ALA A 137 16.19 -10.31 -33.41
C ALA A 137 16.46 -10.08 -34.90
N LYS A 138 15.41 -10.02 -35.72
CA LYS A 138 15.52 -9.81 -37.18
C LYS A 138 15.78 -8.37 -37.57
N PHE A 139 15.26 -7.41 -36.79
CA PHE A 139 15.26 -5.99 -37.11
C PHE A 139 15.86 -5.15 -35.96
N GLU A 140 16.91 -5.64 -35.32
CA GLU A 140 17.58 -5.03 -34.15
C GLU A 140 17.85 -3.51 -34.31
N ASN A 141 18.25 -3.09 -35.51
CA ASN A 141 18.57 -1.69 -35.80
C ASN A 141 17.40 -0.87 -36.39
N ASP A 142 16.19 -1.43 -36.44
CA ASP A 142 15.01 -0.79 -37.05
C ASP A 142 13.76 -0.94 -36.18
N PRO A 143 13.63 -0.14 -35.10
CA PRO A 143 12.52 -0.24 -34.14
C PRO A 143 11.13 -0.13 -34.75
N GLN A 144 11.00 0.60 -35.86
CA GLN A 144 9.72 0.78 -36.55
C GLN A 144 9.12 -0.54 -37.05
N LYS A 145 9.95 -1.57 -37.28
CA LYS A 145 9.50 -2.88 -37.78
C LYS A 145 8.95 -3.81 -36.69
N PHE A 146 9.31 -3.59 -35.44
CA PHE A 146 8.81 -4.40 -34.32
C PHE A 146 7.92 -3.62 -33.34
N MET A 147 7.80 -2.30 -33.50
CA MET A 147 6.92 -1.45 -32.68
C MET A 147 5.47 -1.92 -32.66
N GLY A 148 4.93 -2.37 -33.81
CA GLY A 148 3.58 -2.94 -33.86
C GLY A 148 3.42 -4.23 -33.03
N SER A 149 4.45 -5.09 -33.03
CA SER A 149 4.45 -6.28 -32.18
C SER A 149 4.72 -5.99 -30.71
N GLU A 150 5.31 -4.84 -30.37
CA GLU A 150 5.43 -4.38 -28.99
C GLU A 150 4.09 -3.88 -28.46
N ALA A 151 3.38 -3.05 -29.23
CA ALA A 151 2.04 -2.60 -28.86
C ALA A 151 1.05 -3.76 -28.70
N ASP A 152 1.16 -4.78 -29.58
CA ASP A 152 0.38 -6.01 -29.44
C ASP A 152 0.74 -6.81 -28.16
N LEU A 153 2.01 -6.81 -27.76
CA LEU A 153 2.47 -7.54 -26.57
C LEU A 153 2.07 -6.80 -25.29
N ASP A 154 2.24 -5.48 -25.25
CA ASP A 154 1.75 -4.56 -24.20
C ASP A 154 0.27 -4.80 -23.90
N ALA A 155 -0.57 -4.81 -24.95
CA ALA A 155 -2.00 -5.05 -24.81
C ALA A 155 -2.30 -6.44 -24.22
N ASP A 156 -1.60 -7.48 -24.68
CA ASP A 156 -1.77 -8.84 -24.16
C ASP A 156 -1.30 -8.95 -22.70
N ILE A 157 -0.21 -8.28 -22.30
CA ILE A 157 0.24 -8.21 -20.90
C ILE A 157 -0.84 -7.60 -20.01
N LYS A 158 -1.35 -6.42 -20.38
CA LYS A 158 -2.41 -5.73 -19.64
C LYS A 158 -3.71 -6.54 -19.57
N SER A 159 -3.98 -7.37 -20.58
CA SER A 159 -5.15 -8.24 -20.56
C SER A 159 -5.07 -9.34 -19.50
N LEU A 160 -3.88 -9.69 -19.01
CA LEU A 160 -3.70 -10.71 -17.97
C LEU A 160 -4.24 -10.24 -16.61
N SER A 161 -4.36 -8.94 -16.39
CA SER A 161 -4.84 -8.35 -15.13
C SER A 161 -6.24 -8.83 -14.74
N ILE A 162 -7.07 -9.24 -15.70
CA ILE A 162 -8.39 -9.83 -15.43
C ILE A 162 -8.31 -11.12 -14.58
N LEU A 163 -7.16 -11.79 -14.54
CA LEU A 163 -6.96 -12.96 -13.69
C LEU A 163 -7.01 -12.61 -12.20
N SER A 164 -6.81 -11.36 -11.80
CA SER A 164 -6.96 -10.93 -10.40
C SER A 164 -8.41 -11.07 -9.90
N GLU A 165 -9.38 -11.00 -10.80
CA GLU A 165 -10.80 -11.26 -10.52
C GLU A 165 -11.13 -12.77 -10.52
N HIS A 166 -10.20 -13.61 -10.99
CA HIS A 166 -10.35 -15.06 -11.12
C HIS A 166 -9.17 -15.87 -10.54
N PRO A 167 -8.87 -15.76 -9.22
CA PRO A 167 -7.75 -16.47 -8.61
C PRO A 167 -7.83 -18.00 -8.72
N GLU A 168 -9.03 -18.57 -8.92
CA GLU A 168 -9.22 -20.00 -9.19
C GLU A 168 -8.49 -20.50 -10.45
N LEU A 169 -8.05 -19.58 -11.30
CA LEU A 169 -7.33 -19.87 -12.55
C LEU A 169 -5.81 -19.78 -12.40
N TYR A 170 -5.28 -19.28 -11.28
CA TYR A 170 -3.84 -19.12 -11.05
C TYR A 170 -3.06 -20.42 -11.18
N GLU A 171 -3.62 -21.52 -10.68
CA GLU A 171 -2.97 -22.83 -10.75
C GLU A 171 -2.77 -23.31 -12.21
N GLU A 172 -3.79 -23.13 -13.05
CA GLU A 172 -3.68 -23.49 -14.47
C GLU A 172 -2.73 -22.53 -15.21
N PHE A 173 -2.81 -21.23 -14.92
CA PHE A 173 -1.93 -20.21 -15.51
C PHE A 173 -0.45 -20.49 -15.19
N ALA A 174 -0.15 -20.88 -13.94
CA ALA A 174 1.18 -21.31 -13.51
C ALA A 174 1.62 -22.60 -14.22
N LYS A 175 0.76 -23.62 -14.29
CA LYS A 175 1.06 -24.90 -14.98
C LYS A 175 1.35 -24.74 -16.47
N LEU A 176 0.73 -23.76 -17.13
CA LEU A 176 0.97 -23.46 -18.54
C LEU A 176 2.31 -22.74 -18.78
N GLY A 177 3.02 -22.35 -17.72
CA GLY A 177 4.31 -21.66 -17.80
C GLY A 177 4.21 -20.15 -18.01
N CYS A 178 3.00 -19.61 -18.09
CA CYS A 178 2.79 -18.20 -18.43
C CYS A 178 3.25 -17.23 -17.32
N VAL A 179 3.25 -17.66 -16.06
CA VAL A 179 3.84 -16.89 -14.96
C VAL A 179 5.34 -16.68 -15.20
N ALA A 180 6.06 -17.75 -15.59
CA ALA A 180 7.48 -17.65 -15.90
C ALA A 180 7.74 -16.78 -17.13
N SER A 181 6.88 -16.88 -18.15
CA SER A 181 6.94 -16.01 -19.33
C SER A 181 6.70 -14.54 -18.98
N LEU A 182 5.71 -14.23 -18.14
CA LEU A 182 5.45 -12.88 -17.65
C LEU A 182 6.64 -12.34 -16.85
N VAL A 183 7.19 -13.15 -15.93
CA VAL A 183 8.38 -12.78 -15.16
C VAL A 183 9.59 -12.54 -16.08
N SER A 184 9.75 -13.33 -17.15
CA SER A 184 10.85 -13.13 -18.11
C SER A 184 10.81 -11.77 -18.83
N LEU A 185 9.63 -11.16 -18.96
CA LEU A 185 9.46 -9.84 -19.58
C LEU A 185 10.02 -8.70 -18.72
N LEU A 186 10.30 -8.93 -17.43
CA LEU A 186 11.02 -7.97 -16.59
C LEU A 186 12.43 -7.69 -17.14
N ALA A 187 13.04 -8.64 -17.84
CA ALA A 187 14.34 -8.47 -18.50
C ALA A 187 14.25 -7.79 -19.88
N HIS A 188 13.06 -7.41 -20.33
CA HIS A 188 12.86 -6.86 -21.68
C HIS A 188 13.64 -5.55 -21.88
N GLU A 189 14.17 -5.35 -23.09
CA GLU A 189 15.01 -4.19 -23.42
C GLU A 189 14.22 -2.87 -23.50
N ASN A 190 12.95 -2.94 -23.91
CA ASN A 190 12.01 -1.83 -23.75
C ASN A 190 11.48 -1.84 -22.31
N THR A 191 11.77 -0.77 -21.55
CA THR A 191 11.35 -0.61 -20.16
C THR A 191 9.84 -0.53 -20.02
N ASP A 192 9.10 0.00 -21.00
CA ASP A 192 7.63 0.09 -20.95
C ASP A 192 7.00 -1.31 -20.81
N ILE A 193 7.47 -2.27 -21.62
CA ILE A 193 7.01 -3.68 -21.55
C ILE A 193 7.33 -4.32 -20.20
N ALA A 194 8.50 -4.01 -19.64
CA ALA A 194 8.88 -4.51 -18.32
C ALA A 194 8.02 -3.88 -17.22
N ILE A 195 7.76 -2.58 -17.30
CA ILE A 195 6.90 -1.86 -16.36
C ILE A 195 5.48 -2.42 -16.40
N ASP A 196 4.92 -2.64 -17.59
CA ASP A 196 3.60 -3.27 -17.76
C ASP A 196 3.56 -4.67 -17.14
N ALA A 197 4.59 -5.48 -17.37
CA ALA A 197 4.68 -6.81 -16.77
C ALA A 197 4.75 -6.74 -15.23
N ILE A 198 5.51 -5.79 -14.67
CA ILE A 198 5.60 -5.57 -13.22
C ILE A 198 4.26 -5.06 -12.68
N GLN A 199 3.60 -4.15 -13.37
CA GLN A 199 2.27 -3.66 -12.99
C GLN A 199 1.26 -4.82 -12.96
N THR A 200 1.23 -5.67 -13.99
CA THR A 200 0.37 -6.85 -13.99
C THR A 200 0.71 -7.79 -12.83
N LEU A 201 1.99 -8.03 -12.53
CA LEU A 201 2.36 -8.82 -11.34
C LEU A 201 1.87 -8.17 -10.03
N SER A 202 1.91 -6.84 -9.95
CA SER A 202 1.39 -6.06 -8.81
C SER A 202 -0.11 -6.32 -8.63
N GLU A 203 -0.87 -6.23 -9.71
CA GLU A 203 -2.34 -6.41 -9.71
C GLU A 203 -2.75 -7.86 -9.40
N LEU A 204 -1.99 -8.85 -9.89
CA LEU A 204 -2.24 -10.27 -9.58
C LEU A 204 -1.92 -10.63 -8.13
N THR A 205 -1.04 -9.85 -7.49
CA THR A 205 -0.57 -10.08 -6.12
C THR A 205 -1.15 -9.09 -5.12
N ASP A 206 -2.10 -8.26 -5.52
CA ASP A 206 -2.68 -7.22 -4.66
C ASP A 206 -3.42 -7.84 -3.44
N GLU A 207 -3.41 -7.14 -2.31
CA GLU A 207 -4.06 -7.61 -1.07
C GLU A 207 -5.59 -7.71 -1.18
N ASP A 208 -6.20 -6.95 -2.10
CA ASP A 208 -7.65 -7.00 -2.35
C ASP A 208 -8.07 -8.24 -3.15
N VAL A 209 -7.12 -8.95 -3.77
CA VAL A 209 -7.38 -10.19 -4.51
C VAL A 209 -7.83 -11.28 -3.54
N GLN A 210 -9.06 -11.77 -3.73
CA GLN A 210 -9.66 -12.82 -2.89
C GLN A 210 -9.14 -14.22 -3.26
N ALA A 211 -7.82 -14.38 -3.30
CA ALA A 211 -7.15 -15.65 -3.55
C ALA A 211 -7.06 -16.49 -2.27
N GLU A 212 -7.42 -17.76 -2.37
CA GLU A 212 -7.12 -18.74 -1.33
C GLU A 212 -5.60 -18.98 -1.28
N GLN A 213 -5.09 -19.38 -0.10
CA GLN A 213 -3.65 -19.57 0.11
C GLN A 213 -3.02 -20.53 -0.93
N GLU A 214 -3.72 -21.59 -1.33
CA GLU A 214 -3.22 -22.56 -2.32
C GLU A 214 -3.06 -21.93 -3.73
N GLN A 215 -3.97 -21.01 -4.10
CA GLN A 215 -3.94 -20.30 -5.38
C GLN A 215 -2.81 -19.28 -5.39
N TRP A 216 -2.69 -18.52 -4.30
CA TRP A 216 -1.60 -17.58 -4.07
C TRP A 216 -0.24 -18.28 -4.12
N ASP A 217 -0.09 -19.38 -3.38
CA ASP A 217 1.15 -20.15 -3.35
C ASP A 217 1.50 -20.71 -4.72
N SER A 218 0.51 -21.13 -5.53
CA SER A 218 0.78 -21.59 -6.90
C SER A 218 1.35 -20.49 -7.79
N LEU A 219 0.83 -19.25 -7.68
CA LEU A 219 1.33 -18.11 -8.43
C LEU A 219 2.73 -17.72 -7.95
N VAL A 220 2.88 -17.47 -6.64
CA VAL A 220 4.13 -16.99 -6.04
C VAL A 220 5.27 -17.98 -6.20
N ASN A 221 5.03 -19.29 -6.01
CA ASN A 221 6.08 -20.29 -6.23
C ASN A 221 6.56 -20.29 -7.69
N ALA A 222 5.64 -20.17 -8.66
CA ALA A 222 6.02 -20.06 -10.07
C ALA A 222 6.81 -18.78 -10.37
N MET A 223 6.51 -17.66 -9.71
CA MET A 223 7.30 -16.42 -9.84
C MET A 223 8.70 -16.58 -9.24
N LEU A 224 8.81 -17.22 -8.07
CA LEU A 224 10.08 -17.47 -7.40
C LEU A 224 10.97 -18.44 -8.19
N ASP A 225 10.38 -19.47 -8.79
CA ASP A 225 11.09 -20.41 -9.67
C ASP A 225 11.59 -19.75 -10.97
N ALA A 226 11.01 -18.60 -11.34
CA ALA A 226 11.40 -17.77 -12.47
C ALA A 226 12.31 -16.58 -12.09
N ASP A 227 12.91 -16.60 -10.89
CA ASP A 227 13.86 -15.59 -10.40
C ASP A 227 13.29 -14.15 -10.32
N VAL A 228 11.98 -14.02 -10.02
CA VAL A 228 11.30 -12.71 -9.96
C VAL A 228 12.02 -11.68 -9.07
N ILE A 229 12.57 -12.10 -7.93
CA ILE A 229 13.24 -11.20 -6.98
C ILE A 229 14.47 -10.56 -7.62
N GLU A 230 15.29 -11.35 -8.31
CA GLU A 230 16.50 -10.86 -8.96
C GLU A 230 16.13 -9.90 -10.10
N LEU A 231 15.13 -10.25 -10.91
CA LEU A 231 14.67 -9.44 -12.03
C LEU A 231 14.03 -8.12 -11.58
N LEU A 232 13.29 -8.10 -10.48
CA LEU A 232 12.79 -6.87 -9.86
C LEU A 232 13.95 -5.98 -9.39
N ALA A 233 14.95 -6.54 -8.71
CA ALA A 233 16.11 -5.79 -8.24
C ALA A 233 16.97 -5.21 -9.40
N GLN A 234 17.06 -5.93 -10.52
CA GLN A 234 17.67 -5.42 -11.75
C GLN A 234 16.89 -4.23 -12.32
N ASN A 235 15.55 -4.28 -12.30
CA ASN A 235 14.70 -3.18 -12.76
C ASN A 235 14.88 -1.92 -11.90
N LEU A 236 14.93 -2.06 -10.57
CA LEU A 236 15.22 -0.94 -9.66
C LEU A 236 16.50 -0.19 -10.05
N SER A 237 17.52 -0.92 -10.53
CA SER A 237 18.82 -0.35 -10.88
C SER A 237 18.86 0.33 -12.25
N ARG A 238 17.98 -0.05 -13.18
CA ARG A 238 17.99 0.45 -14.57
C ARG A 238 16.96 1.54 -14.85
N LEU A 239 15.86 1.58 -14.09
CA LEU A 239 14.80 2.57 -14.25
C LEU A 239 15.26 3.96 -13.79
N ASP A 240 14.96 4.98 -14.59
CA ASP A 240 15.29 6.37 -14.30
C ASP A 240 14.08 7.15 -13.80
N GLU A 241 13.98 7.36 -12.49
CA GLU A 241 12.90 8.13 -11.84
C GLU A 241 12.79 9.60 -12.30
N SER A 242 13.70 10.10 -13.14
CA SER A 242 13.52 11.40 -13.81
C SER A 242 12.42 11.35 -14.88
N GLN A 243 12.09 10.15 -15.38
CA GLN A 243 10.99 9.89 -16.30
C GLN A 243 9.77 9.40 -15.52
N ASP A 244 8.60 9.95 -15.84
CA ASP A 244 7.38 9.65 -15.08
C ASP A 244 6.97 8.17 -15.17
N ALA A 245 7.15 7.54 -16.34
CA ALA A 245 6.85 6.13 -16.55
C ALA A 245 7.75 5.23 -15.68
N ASP A 246 9.07 5.41 -15.76
CA ASP A 246 10.04 4.67 -14.94
C ASP A 246 9.86 4.91 -13.45
N ARG A 247 9.48 6.12 -13.04
CA ARG A 247 9.16 6.43 -11.64
C ARG A 247 7.97 5.61 -11.15
N SER A 248 6.91 5.46 -11.95
CA SER A 248 5.80 4.54 -11.67
C SER A 248 6.26 3.09 -11.68
N GLY A 249 7.16 2.72 -12.60
CA GLY A 249 7.80 1.41 -12.63
C GLY A 249 8.48 1.03 -11.32
N VAL A 250 9.25 1.95 -10.74
CA VAL A 250 9.87 1.75 -9.41
C VAL A 250 8.80 1.53 -8.34
N TYR A 251 7.70 2.29 -8.37
CA TYR A 251 6.59 2.10 -7.43
C TYR A 251 5.99 0.69 -7.55
N TYR A 252 5.70 0.22 -8.76
CA TYR A 252 5.17 -1.13 -8.98
C TYR A 252 6.15 -2.21 -8.52
N VAL A 253 7.47 -2.02 -8.71
CA VAL A 253 8.45 -2.96 -8.16
C VAL A 253 8.35 -3.03 -6.63
N LEU A 254 8.28 -1.88 -5.95
CA LEU A 254 8.16 -1.85 -4.49
C LEU A 254 6.87 -2.52 -4.01
N ASN A 255 5.76 -2.33 -4.72
CA ASN A 255 4.48 -2.97 -4.43
C ASN A 255 4.54 -4.50 -4.58
N VAL A 256 5.11 -5.01 -5.68
CA VAL A 256 5.31 -6.46 -5.82
C VAL A 256 6.21 -7.01 -4.70
N LEU A 257 7.26 -6.29 -4.30
CA LEU A 257 8.11 -6.71 -3.18
C LEU A 257 7.35 -6.73 -1.85
N GLU A 258 6.46 -5.77 -1.60
CA GLU A 258 5.59 -5.74 -0.42
C GLU A 258 4.66 -6.95 -0.38
N ASN A 259 3.92 -7.17 -1.47
CA ASN A 259 2.94 -8.25 -1.59
C ASN A 259 3.62 -9.61 -1.37
N LEU A 260 4.79 -9.82 -1.97
CA LEU A 260 5.60 -11.02 -1.78
C LEU A 260 6.17 -11.15 -0.36
N ALA A 261 6.48 -10.03 0.31
CA ALA A 261 7.01 -10.02 1.67
C ALA A 261 5.97 -10.37 2.75
N SER A 262 4.69 -10.45 2.40
CA SER A 262 3.62 -10.99 3.28
C SER A 262 3.96 -12.38 3.86
N GLN A 263 4.74 -13.19 3.12
CA GLN A 263 5.31 -14.44 3.60
C GLN A 263 6.73 -14.24 4.14
N SER A 264 6.96 -14.51 5.43
CA SER A 264 8.27 -14.26 6.06
C SER A 264 9.43 -15.02 5.39
N SER A 265 9.18 -16.20 4.81
CA SER A 265 10.17 -16.97 4.06
C SER A 265 10.61 -16.26 2.77
N VAL A 266 9.69 -15.57 2.11
CA VAL A 266 9.93 -14.80 0.88
C VAL A 266 10.56 -13.45 1.23
N ALA A 267 10.11 -12.78 2.29
CA ALA A 267 10.75 -11.57 2.81
C ALA A 267 12.23 -11.80 3.18
N GLU A 268 12.59 -12.96 3.75
CA GLU A 268 13.99 -13.34 3.95
C GLU A 268 14.73 -13.43 2.61
N LYS A 269 14.17 -14.12 1.60
CA LYS A 269 14.80 -14.23 0.26
C LYS A 269 15.00 -12.86 -0.39
N ILE A 270 14.01 -11.97 -0.34
CA ILE A 270 14.07 -10.60 -0.86
C ILE A 270 15.22 -9.83 -0.19
N GLY A 271 15.29 -9.87 1.14
CA GLY A 271 16.36 -9.17 1.86
C GLY A 271 17.74 -9.80 1.63
N GLN A 272 17.81 -11.11 1.38
CA GLN A 272 19.07 -11.80 1.06
C GLN A 272 19.55 -11.61 -0.39
N ASP A 273 18.71 -11.14 -1.32
CA ASP A 273 19.13 -10.76 -2.68
C ASP A 273 20.28 -9.74 -2.67
N ALA A 274 21.27 -9.93 -3.54
CA ALA A 274 22.51 -9.15 -3.55
C ALA A 274 22.29 -7.64 -3.77
N ASN A 275 21.22 -7.25 -4.46
CA ASN A 275 21.01 -5.88 -4.93
C ASN A 275 19.85 -5.17 -4.22
N THR A 276 18.84 -5.89 -3.69
CA THR A 276 17.66 -5.28 -3.06
C THR A 276 17.99 -4.36 -1.89
N ILE A 277 18.59 -4.87 -0.80
CA ILE A 277 18.92 -4.04 0.36
C ILE A 277 19.90 -2.91 0.00
N PRO A 278 21.00 -3.15 -0.75
CA PRO A 278 21.88 -2.07 -1.19
C PRO A 278 21.17 -0.97 -1.98
N TRP A 279 20.25 -1.34 -2.87
CA TRP A 279 19.47 -0.38 -3.63
C TRP A 279 18.53 0.43 -2.73
N LEU A 280 17.75 -0.22 -1.87
CA LEU A 280 16.86 0.45 -0.91
C LEU A 280 17.63 1.43 -0.02
N LEU A 281 18.79 0.99 0.50
CA LEU A 281 19.67 1.81 1.33
C LEU A 281 20.21 3.04 0.57
N SER A 282 20.54 2.89 -0.71
CA SER A 282 20.92 4.00 -1.58
C SER A 282 19.74 4.95 -1.83
N ARG A 283 18.56 4.40 -2.09
CA ARG A 283 17.35 5.15 -2.44
C ARG A 283 16.85 6.04 -1.31
N ILE A 284 16.87 5.57 -0.06
CA ILE A 284 16.50 6.39 1.11
C ILE A 284 17.50 7.52 1.39
N GLN A 285 18.74 7.42 0.90
CA GLN A 285 19.73 8.48 1.06
C GLN A 285 19.61 9.59 0.00
N LYS A 286 18.90 9.34 -1.10
CA LYS A 286 18.70 10.30 -2.19
C LYS A 286 18.06 11.59 -1.65
N LYS A 287 18.67 12.75 -1.90
CA LYS A 287 18.18 14.03 -1.40
C LYS A 287 17.02 14.52 -2.25
N GLU A 288 15.86 14.68 -1.62
CA GLU A 288 14.61 15.10 -2.24
C GLU A 288 13.91 16.07 -1.28
N THR A 289 13.31 17.13 -1.82
CA THR A 289 12.55 18.10 -1.04
C THR A 289 11.42 18.64 -1.94
N PRO A 290 10.15 18.27 -1.70
CA PRO A 290 9.67 17.37 -0.64
C PRO A 290 10.17 15.93 -0.78
N VAL A 291 10.06 15.13 0.28
CA VAL A 291 10.24 13.67 0.19
C VAL A 291 9.16 13.14 -0.75
N GLY A 292 9.55 12.35 -1.76
CA GLY A 292 8.59 11.75 -2.69
C GLY A 292 8.17 10.35 -2.26
N GLN A 293 7.02 9.91 -2.80
CA GLN A 293 6.41 8.60 -2.54
C GLN A 293 7.40 7.43 -2.65
N ASN A 294 8.14 7.28 -3.75
CA ASN A 294 9.10 6.18 -3.91
C ASN A 294 10.18 6.15 -2.81
N LYS A 295 10.56 7.31 -2.28
CA LYS A 295 11.55 7.41 -1.20
C LYS A 295 10.95 6.98 0.14
N GLN A 296 9.74 7.43 0.44
CA GLN A 296 8.97 7.00 1.61
C GLN A 296 8.75 5.49 1.54
N TYR A 297 8.28 4.99 0.40
CA TYR A 297 7.93 3.59 0.21
C TYR A 297 9.16 2.68 0.26
N SER A 298 10.31 3.13 -0.26
CA SER A 298 11.58 2.40 -0.09
C SER A 298 11.98 2.23 1.38
N ALA A 299 11.68 3.20 2.25
CA ALA A 299 11.93 3.07 3.68
C ALA A 299 10.94 2.09 4.34
N GLU A 300 9.70 2.05 3.87
CA GLU A 300 8.66 1.12 4.32
C GLU A 300 9.01 -0.33 3.97
N ILE A 301 9.33 -0.61 2.69
CA ILE A 301 9.78 -1.95 2.26
C ILE A 301 11.00 -2.38 3.08
N LEU A 302 11.95 -1.48 3.32
CA LEU A 302 13.09 -1.78 4.17
C LEU A 302 12.66 -2.14 5.61
N ALA A 303 11.70 -1.42 6.19
CA ALA A 303 11.18 -1.73 7.52
C ALA A 303 10.51 -3.11 7.57
N ILE A 304 9.67 -3.44 6.58
CA ILE A 304 9.02 -4.76 6.43
C ILE A 304 10.07 -5.87 6.38
N LEU A 305 11.10 -5.73 5.54
CA LEU A 305 12.15 -6.73 5.38
C LEU A 305 12.97 -6.93 6.67
N LEU A 306 13.23 -5.87 7.42
CA LEU A 306 13.97 -5.92 8.69
C LEU A 306 13.13 -6.50 9.85
N GLN A 307 11.83 -6.23 9.85
CA GLN A 307 10.89 -6.80 10.82
C GLN A 307 10.75 -8.31 10.61
N SER A 308 10.70 -8.74 9.34
CA SER A 308 10.36 -10.11 8.95
C SER A 308 11.42 -11.16 9.29
N ALA A 309 12.72 -10.84 9.18
CA ALA A 309 13.78 -11.84 9.31
C ALA A 309 15.07 -11.32 10.00
N PRO A 310 15.60 -12.01 11.03
CA PRO A 310 16.89 -11.65 11.66
C PRO A 310 18.09 -11.64 10.69
N LYS A 311 18.06 -12.50 9.66
CA LYS A 311 19.12 -12.52 8.64
C LYS A 311 19.17 -11.24 7.82
N ASN A 312 18.01 -10.61 7.58
CA ASN A 312 17.94 -9.33 6.88
C ASN A 312 18.55 -8.21 7.72
N ARG A 313 18.30 -8.20 9.04
CA ARG A 313 18.91 -7.25 9.98
C ARG A 313 20.42 -7.39 10.07
N THR A 314 20.91 -8.63 10.13
CA THR A 314 22.36 -8.93 10.11
C THR A 314 22.99 -8.40 8.82
N LYS A 315 22.40 -8.71 7.67
CA LYS A 315 22.88 -8.22 6.38
C LYS A 315 22.85 -6.69 6.29
N PHE A 316 21.76 -6.05 6.71
CA PHE A 316 21.63 -4.61 6.74
C PHE A 316 22.68 -3.94 7.63
N ALA A 317 22.90 -4.48 8.84
CA ALA A 317 23.96 -4.03 9.72
C ALA A 317 25.33 -4.14 9.04
N SER A 318 25.64 -5.26 8.39
CA SER A 318 26.90 -5.47 7.66
C SER A 318 27.17 -4.43 6.56
N LEU A 319 26.11 -3.86 5.96
CA LEU A 319 26.16 -2.83 4.91
C LEU A 319 26.26 -1.39 5.46
N ASN A 320 26.66 -1.23 6.72
CA ASN A 320 26.71 0.07 7.42
C ASN A 320 25.33 0.77 7.51
N GLY A 321 24.23 0.01 7.44
CA GLY A 321 22.88 0.57 7.42
C GLY A 321 22.52 1.35 8.70
N VAL A 322 23.04 0.94 9.86
CA VAL A 322 22.77 1.62 11.15
C VAL A 322 23.29 3.06 11.16
N ASP A 323 24.53 3.29 10.72
CA ASP A 323 25.12 4.63 10.63
C ASP A 323 24.34 5.50 9.63
N VAL A 324 23.95 4.93 8.48
CA VAL A 324 23.11 5.62 7.49
C VAL A 324 21.78 6.06 8.11
N LEU A 325 21.07 5.17 8.83
CA LEU A 325 19.81 5.51 9.49
C LEU A 325 20.01 6.64 10.50
N LEU A 326 21.07 6.58 11.33
CA LEU A 326 21.37 7.62 12.32
C LEU A 326 21.68 8.96 11.67
N GLN A 327 22.43 8.97 10.57
CA GLN A 327 22.72 10.19 9.81
C GLN A 327 21.45 10.82 9.22
N LEU A 328 20.56 10.01 8.65
CA LEU A 328 19.27 10.47 8.12
C LEU A 328 18.35 10.99 9.24
N LEU A 329 18.25 10.26 10.34
CA LEU A 329 17.46 10.66 11.51
C LEU A 329 18.04 11.91 12.19
N SER A 330 19.34 12.18 12.06
CA SER A 330 20.00 13.34 12.67
C SER A 330 19.42 14.69 12.23
N SER A 331 18.84 14.79 11.02
CA SER A 331 18.15 16.01 10.58
C SER A 331 16.87 16.30 11.36
N TYR A 332 16.29 15.29 12.00
CA TYR A 332 15.05 15.36 12.78
C TYR A 332 15.29 15.44 14.30
N ARG A 333 16.54 15.72 14.70
CA ARG A 333 16.91 15.86 16.13
C ARG A 333 16.24 17.04 16.84
N LYS A 334 15.81 18.05 16.07
CA LYS A 334 15.13 19.29 16.53
C LYS A 334 14.00 19.76 15.62
N ARG A 335 13.90 19.21 14.42
CA ARG A 335 12.91 19.55 13.40
C ARG A 335 11.92 18.38 13.31
N ASP A 336 10.64 18.68 13.29
CA ASP A 336 9.63 17.69 12.96
C ASP A 336 9.43 17.65 11.44
N PRO A 337 9.15 16.48 10.86
CA PRO A 337 8.68 16.40 9.48
C PRO A 337 7.36 17.17 9.30
N GLU A 338 7.03 17.50 8.05
CA GLU A 338 5.70 18.03 7.74
C GLU A 338 4.62 16.99 8.09
N LYS A 339 3.55 17.44 8.77
CA LYS A 339 2.48 16.54 9.22
C LYS A 339 1.65 16.02 8.06
N ASP A 340 1.15 14.80 8.19
CA ASP A 340 0.29 14.14 7.21
C ASP A 340 0.95 14.13 5.81
N SER A 341 2.26 13.86 5.77
CA SER A 341 3.08 13.88 4.56
C SER A 341 3.97 12.64 4.44
N ASP A 342 4.42 12.35 3.21
CA ASP A 342 5.42 11.31 2.92
C ASP A 342 6.70 11.48 3.78
N GLU A 343 7.05 12.70 4.20
CA GLU A 343 8.21 12.94 5.07
C GLU A 343 7.97 12.41 6.50
N GLU A 344 6.74 12.48 7.02
CA GLU A 344 6.40 11.95 8.34
C GLU A 344 6.52 10.43 8.36
N GLU A 345 5.84 9.76 7.42
CA GLU A 345 5.89 8.31 7.26
C GLU A 345 7.31 7.81 6.99
N TYR A 346 8.06 8.50 6.11
CA TYR A 346 9.46 8.19 5.86
C TYR A 346 10.27 8.18 7.16
N VAL A 347 10.10 9.20 8.02
CA VAL A 347 10.82 9.27 9.30
C VAL A 347 10.39 8.16 10.26
N GLU A 348 9.10 7.82 10.29
CA GLU A 348 8.59 6.70 11.10
C GLU A 348 9.23 5.38 10.67
N ASN A 349 9.23 5.11 9.36
CA ASN A 349 9.84 3.93 8.76
C ASN A 349 11.36 3.83 9.05
N LEU A 350 12.09 4.96 9.04
CA LEU A 350 13.49 4.97 9.46
C LEU A 350 13.69 4.58 10.94
N PHE A 351 12.80 5.04 11.83
CA PHE A 351 12.84 4.67 13.23
C PHE A 351 12.46 3.20 13.45
N ASP A 352 11.49 2.68 12.71
CA ASP A 352 11.11 1.26 12.78
C ASP A 352 12.25 0.37 12.28
N CYS A 353 12.89 0.73 11.15
CA CYS A 353 14.11 0.08 10.68
C CYS A 353 15.19 0.05 11.78
N LEU A 354 15.48 1.21 12.39
CA LEU A 354 16.51 1.32 13.42
C LEU A 354 16.16 0.49 14.65
N THR A 355 14.91 0.55 15.10
CA THR A 355 14.40 -0.19 16.26
C THR A 355 14.52 -1.69 16.06
N CYS A 356 14.11 -2.20 14.89
CA CYS A 356 14.28 -3.61 14.54
C CYS A 356 15.76 -4.03 14.56
N VAL A 357 16.65 -3.25 13.96
CA VAL A 357 18.07 -3.61 13.87
C VAL A 357 18.74 -3.61 15.24
N VAL A 358 18.39 -2.68 16.13
CA VAL A 358 18.93 -2.65 17.50
C VAL A 358 18.31 -3.68 18.43
N ASP A 359 17.43 -4.58 17.97
CA ASP A 359 17.06 -5.76 18.77
C ASP A 359 18.14 -6.84 18.75
N ASP A 360 18.92 -6.92 17.66
CA ASP A 360 19.99 -7.89 17.48
C ASP A 360 21.34 -7.37 18.02
N GLU A 361 22.23 -8.30 18.38
CA GLU A 361 23.54 -7.98 18.97
C GLU A 361 24.42 -7.11 18.06
N GLU A 362 24.53 -7.46 16.77
CA GLU A 362 25.35 -6.69 15.83
C GLU A 362 24.81 -5.27 15.66
N GLY A 363 23.49 -5.11 15.55
CA GLY A 363 22.86 -3.81 15.44
C GLY A 363 23.08 -2.92 16.66
N LYS A 364 23.00 -3.49 17.88
CA LYS A 364 23.34 -2.77 19.12
C LYS A 364 24.79 -2.28 19.14
N SER A 365 25.73 -3.12 18.72
CA SER A 365 27.14 -2.73 18.62
C SER A 365 27.31 -1.57 17.66
N LYS A 366 26.77 -1.67 16.44
CA LYS A 366 26.90 -0.60 15.44
C LYS A 366 26.19 0.68 15.84
N PHE A 367 25.05 0.58 16.54
CA PHE A 367 24.33 1.73 17.08
C PHE A 367 25.16 2.47 18.13
N LEU A 368 25.86 1.72 19.00
CA LEU A 368 26.77 2.31 19.97
C LEU A 368 27.98 2.97 19.29
N ASP A 369 28.59 2.28 18.32
CA ASP A 369 29.76 2.76 17.59
C ASP A 369 29.47 4.04 16.79
N ALA A 370 28.24 4.18 16.28
CA ALA A 370 27.77 5.33 15.50
C ALA A 370 27.13 6.45 16.35
N GLU A 371 27.39 6.48 17.67
CA GLU A 371 26.88 7.51 18.60
C GLU A 371 25.34 7.61 18.65
N GLY A 372 24.65 6.48 18.49
CA GLY A 372 23.20 6.41 18.49
C GLY A 372 22.57 6.81 19.84
N VAL A 373 23.24 6.49 20.95
CA VAL A 373 22.78 6.85 22.30
C VAL A 373 22.76 8.37 22.50
N GLU A 374 23.77 9.06 21.97
CA GLU A 374 23.92 10.52 21.99
C GLU A 374 22.82 11.17 21.16
N LEU A 375 22.59 10.67 19.94
CA LEU A 375 21.53 11.20 19.08
C LEU A 375 20.16 11.03 19.73
N ALA A 376 19.87 9.84 20.26
CA ALA A 376 18.64 9.56 21.00
C ALA A 376 18.50 10.52 22.20
N GLN A 377 19.56 10.76 22.96
CA GLN A 377 19.52 11.71 24.07
C GLN A 377 19.18 13.14 23.63
N ILE A 378 19.70 13.60 22.49
CA ILE A 378 19.36 14.91 21.92
C ILE A 378 17.87 14.95 21.57
N MET A 379 17.37 13.93 20.87
CA MET A 379 15.95 13.82 20.49
C MET A 379 15.00 13.77 21.70
N LEU A 380 15.36 13.05 22.75
CA LEU A 380 14.58 13.02 24.00
C LEU A 380 14.47 14.38 24.67
N ARG A 381 15.50 15.23 24.53
CA ARG A 381 15.51 16.57 25.11
C ARG A 381 14.82 17.61 24.24
N GLU A 382 15.06 17.57 22.93
CA GLU A 382 14.78 18.67 22.01
C GLU A 382 13.76 18.32 20.92
N GLY A 383 13.56 17.03 20.63
CA GLY A 383 12.60 16.55 19.65
C GLY A 383 11.15 16.62 20.14
N LYS A 384 10.21 16.62 19.20
CA LYS A 384 8.78 16.43 19.46
C LYS A 384 8.33 15.10 18.89
N LEU A 385 8.28 14.92 17.56
CA LEU A 385 7.94 13.63 16.96
C LEU A 385 9.02 12.58 17.26
N SER A 386 10.29 12.95 17.00
CA SER A 386 11.45 12.08 17.25
C SER A 386 11.65 11.70 18.71
N LYS A 387 11.02 12.40 19.67
CA LYS A 387 11.15 12.07 21.11
C LYS A 387 10.61 10.69 21.45
N GLN A 388 9.37 10.38 21.03
CA GLN A 388 8.75 9.10 21.40
C GLN A 388 9.44 7.93 20.67
N ARG A 389 9.74 8.13 19.38
CA ARG A 389 10.44 7.12 18.59
C ARG A 389 11.85 6.85 19.10
N ALA A 390 12.63 7.90 19.43
CA ALA A 390 13.94 7.74 20.05
C ALA A 390 13.89 7.08 21.43
N LEU A 391 12.81 7.30 22.21
CA LEU A 391 12.61 6.62 23.49
C LEU A 391 12.44 5.12 23.30
N ARG A 392 11.59 4.72 22.36
CA ARG A 392 11.37 3.31 21.97
C ARG A 392 12.67 2.68 21.48
N THR A 393 13.37 3.30 20.52
CA THR A 393 14.65 2.77 20.01
C THR A 393 15.69 2.62 21.12
N LEU A 394 15.76 3.58 22.05
CA LEU A 394 16.69 3.51 23.17
C LEU A 394 16.35 2.36 24.13
N ASP A 395 15.07 2.12 24.42
CA ASP A 395 14.64 0.97 25.23
C ASP A 395 15.08 -0.36 24.60
N HIS A 396 14.81 -0.54 23.29
CA HIS A 396 15.24 -1.72 22.55
C HIS A 396 16.78 -1.90 22.57
N ALA A 397 17.54 -0.82 22.34
CA ALA A 397 19.00 -0.86 22.37
C ALA A 397 19.59 -1.23 23.75
N LEU A 398 18.93 -0.82 24.84
CA LEU A 398 19.35 -1.12 26.22
C LEU A 398 18.88 -2.49 26.72
N SER A 399 17.84 -3.05 26.11
CA SER A 399 17.24 -4.31 26.50
C SER A 399 18.13 -5.53 26.17
N GLY A 400 17.68 -6.73 26.56
CA GLY A 400 18.30 -7.98 26.16
C GLY A 400 19.70 -8.24 26.76
N GLN A 401 20.29 -9.40 26.47
CA GLN A 401 21.54 -9.81 27.12
C GLN A 401 22.76 -8.93 26.75
N THR A 402 22.70 -8.27 25.61
CA THR A 402 23.80 -7.50 24.99
C THR A 402 23.66 -5.99 25.17
N GLY A 403 22.62 -5.50 25.84
CA GLY A 403 22.37 -4.07 26.06
C GLY A 403 23.24 -3.39 27.13
N ALA A 404 24.17 -4.12 27.77
CA ALA A 404 24.98 -3.62 28.87
C ALA A 404 25.87 -2.44 28.49
N ALA A 405 26.53 -2.48 27.33
CA ALA A 405 27.38 -1.40 26.86
C ALA A 405 26.57 -0.12 26.57
N ALA A 406 25.38 -0.26 26.00
CA ALA A 406 24.46 0.86 25.77
C ALA A 406 23.94 1.45 27.11
N CYS A 407 23.69 0.61 28.12
CA CYS A 407 23.35 1.05 29.46
C CYS A 407 24.45 1.90 30.10
N ASP A 408 25.71 1.44 30.02
CA ASP A 408 26.85 2.21 30.51
C ASP A 408 26.98 3.54 29.76
N ARG A 409 26.85 3.51 28.43
CA ARG A 409 26.93 4.72 27.61
C ARG A 409 25.85 5.73 27.94
N LEU A 410 24.61 5.30 28.15
CA LEU A 410 23.51 6.18 28.55
C LEU A 410 23.84 6.95 29.83
N VAL A 411 24.52 6.31 30.78
CA VAL A 411 24.94 6.96 32.04
C VAL A 411 26.10 7.93 31.80
N GLU A 412 27.06 7.58 30.95
CA GLU A 412 28.20 8.43 30.59
C GLU A 412 27.78 9.74 29.91
N VAL A 413 26.82 9.68 28.98
CA VAL A 413 26.32 10.87 28.28
C VAL A 413 25.36 11.71 29.14
N ALA A 414 25.22 11.38 30.43
CA ALA A 414 24.28 12.01 31.37
C ALA A 414 22.80 11.83 30.98
N GLY A 415 22.46 10.72 30.33
CA GLY A 415 21.10 10.34 29.94
C GLY A 415 20.15 10.15 31.11
N LEU A 416 20.66 9.74 32.28
CA LEU A 416 19.88 9.56 33.51
C LEU A 416 19.03 10.79 33.87
N ARG A 417 19.58 12.01 33.73
CA ARG A 417 18.82 13.24 34.01
C ARG A 417 17.61 13.38 33.10
N THR A 418 17.76 13.00 31.83
CA THR A 418 16.69 13.08 30.82
C THR A 418 15.60 12.06 31.12
N VAL A 419 15.94 10.78 31.22
CA VAL A 419 14.93 9.71 31.38
C VAL A 419 14.18 9.80 32.71
N PHE A 420 14.85 10.10 33.83
CA PHE A 420 14.17 10.34 35.11
C PHE A 420 13.34 11.63 35.07
N GLY A 421 13.84 12.68 34.40
CA GLY A 421 13.09 13.92 34.23
C GLY A 421 11.83 13.76 33.39
N MET A 422 11.83 12.83 32.43
CA MET A 422 10.65 12.43 31.66
C MET A 422 9.69 11.62 32.53
N PHE A 423 10.18 10.60 33.24
CA PHE A 423 9.37 9.74 34.11
C PHE A 423 8.62 10.50 35.22
N MET A 424 9.23 11.56 35.77
CA MET A 424 8.61 12.39 36.81
C MET A 424 7.48 13.31 36.30
N LYS A 425 7.30 13.40 34.98
CA LYS A 425 6.21 14.18 34.37
C LYS A 425 5.07 13.25 33.99
N LYS A 426 3.89 13.81 33.77
CA LYS A 426 2.79 13.05 33.15
C LYS A 426 3.21 12.63 31.75
N GLN A 427 3.22 11.33 31.52
CA GLN A 427 3.51 10.70 30.23
C GLN A 427 2.31 9.90 29.77
N GLU A 428 2.29 9.56 28.49
CA GLU A 428 1.37 8.56 27.92
C GLU A 428 1.81 7.15 28.33
N ASN A 429 0.88 6.19 28.29
CA ASN A 429 1.13 4.83 28.78
C ASN A 429 2.32 4.16 28.07
N GLU A 430 2.39 4.27 26.74
CA GLU A 430 3.47 3.70 25.92
C GLU A 430 4.85 4.27 26.31
N ALA A 431 4.93 5.59 26.51
CA ALA A 431 6.17 6.23 26.97
C ALA A 431 6.58 5.77 28.39
N ILE A 432 5.60 5.50 29.26
CA ILE A 432 5.87 4.93 30.59
C ILE A 432 6.45 3.52 30.47
N GLU A 433 5.89 2.68 29.59
CA GLU A 433 6.38 1.32 29.36
C GLU A 433 7.85 1.32 28.94
N HIS A 434 8.22 2.15 27.96
CA HIS A 434 9.62 2.26 27.52
C HIS A 434 10.55 2.83 28.61
N LEU A 435 10.10 3.81 29.40
CA LEU A 435 10.88 4.32 30.52
C LEU A 435 11.13 3.24 31.59
N LEU A 436 10.12 2.43 31.89
CA LEU A 436 10.25 1.30 32.81
C LEU A 436 11.17 0.21 32.24
N GLY A 437 11.09 -0.06 30.93
CA GLY A 437 12.00 -0.96 30.21
C GLY A 437 13.47 -0.51 30.31
N ILE A 438 13.74 0.78 30.10
CA ILE A 438 15.06 1.37 30.29
C ILE A 438 15.54 1.21 31.74
N PHE A 439 14.70 1.51 32.73
CA PHE A 439 15.07 1.37 34.14
C PHE A 439 15.35 -0.07 34.53
N ALA A 440 14.51 -1.01 34.08
CA ALA A 440 14.72 -2.43 34.30
C ALA A 440 16.05 -2.88 33.69
N SER A 441 16.37 -2.44 32.48
CA SER A 441 17.63 -2.73 31.78
C SER A 441 18.84 -2.16 32.51
N LEU A 442 18.81 -0.89 32.94
CA LEU A 442 19.88 -0.29 33.75
C LEU A 442 20.12 -1.05 35.07
N LEU A 443 19.04 -1.43 35.77
CA LEU A 443 19.16 -2.17 37.04
C LEU A 443 19.63 -3.61 36.85
N ARG A 444 19.31 -4.22 35.70
CA ARG A 444 19.72 -5.58 35.34
C ARG A 444 21.18 -5.64 34.88
N HIS A 445 21.60 -4.72 34.02
CA HIS A 445 22.86 -4.83 33.29
C HIS A 445 24.03 -4.10 33.94
N LEU A 446 23.80 -2.98 34.63
CA LEU A 446 24.89 -2.23 35.25
C LEU A 446 25.50 -3.05 36.41
N PRO A 447 26.80 -3.35 36.43
CA PRO A 447 27.39 -4.23 37.45
C PRO A 447 27.29 -3.69 38.88
N GLY A 448 27.18 -4.60 39.85
CA GLY A 448 27.19 -4.25 41.29
C GLY A 448 28.44 -3.45 41.67
N GLY A 449 28.26 -2.33 42.38
CA GLY A 449 29.36 -1.47 42.82
C GLY A 449 30.01 -0.62 41.73
N SER A 450 29.55 -0.70 40.48
CA SER A 450 30.06 0.16 39.41
C SER A 450 29.59 1.61 39.60
N ALA A 451 30.42 2.57 39.19
CA ALA A 451 30.04 3.98 39.24
C ALA A 451 28.75 4.29 38.43
N PRO A 452 28.52 3.70 37.23
CA PRO A 452 27.23 3.80 36.55
C PRO A 452 26.05 3.31 37.39
N ARG A 453 26.14 2.13 38.02
CA ARG A 453 25.05 1.59 38.86
C ARG A 453 24.78 2.47 40.07
N ILE A 454 25.82 2.94 40.75
CA ILE A 454 25.68 3.82 41.92
C ILE A 454 24.97 5.12 41.53
N ARG A 455 25.34 5.74 40.40
CA ARG A 455 24.67 6.93 39.88
C ARG A 455 23.19 6.67 39.58
N THR A 456 22.87 5.54 38.96
CA THR A 456 21.48 5.13 38.69
C THR A 456 20.67 4.93 39.97
N LEU A 457 21.22 4.23 40.97
CA LEU A 457 20.55 4.02 42.26
C LEU A 457 20.34 5.33 43.02
N ALA A 458 21.33 6.23 42.98
CA ALA A 458 21.20 7.55 43.60
C ALA A 458 20.00 8.33 43.04
N LYS A 459 19.70 8.22 41.74
CA LYS A 459 18.52 8.87 41.13
C LYS A 459 17.19 8.41 41.74
N PHE A 460 17.08 7.15 42.16
CA PHE A 460 15.88 6.63 42.82
C PHE A 460 15.73 7.10 44.27
N MET A 461 16.82 7.54 44.89
CA MET A 461 16.84 8.07 46.27
C MET A 461 16.78 9.60 46.32
N GLU A 462 16.81 10.28 45.16
CA GLU A 462 16.73 11.73 45.13
C GLU A 462 15.34 12.21 45.58
N LYS A 463 15.32 13.19 46.50
CA LYS A 463 14.12 13.85 47.07
C LYS A 463 13.34 13.06 48.13
N ASP A 464 13.99 12.13 48.83
CA ASP A 464 13.61 11.83 50.22
C ASP A 464 13.89 13.03 51.14
#